data_AF-A0ABC8U2E5-F1
#
_entry.id   AF-A0ABC8U2E5-F1
#
_cell.length_a   1.000
_cell.length_b   1.000
_cell.length_c   1.000
_cell.angle_alpha   90.00
_cell.angle_beta   90.00
_cell.angle_gamma   90.00
#
_symmetry.space_group_name_H-M   'P 1'
#
loop_
_entity.id
_entity.type
_entity.pdbx_description
1 polymer ?
#
loop_
_entity_poly.entity_id
_entity_poly.type
_entity_poly.pdbx_seq_one_letter_code
_entity_poly.pdbx_strand_id
1 'polypeptide(L)'
;MPVTKAGALRSHKGFVHLALQSRRPIVPIVLTGTHLAWRKGSFHLRAAPLTVKYLPPIRTDDWTADKIEDYVKMVHDVYVKNLPKSQRPAVIEGAGFSS
;
A
#
# COMPACT_ATOMS: atom_id res chain seq x y z
N MET A 1 -26.84 -2.55 -6.42
CA MET A 1 -26.10 -1.64 -5.52
C MET A 1 -24.73 -1.39 -6.14
N PRO A 2 -24.26 -0.14 -6.32
CA PRO A 2 -22.95 0.06 -6.93
C PRO A 2 -21.90 -0.42 -5.93
N VAL A 3 -21.20 -1.49 -6.28
CA VAL A 3 -19.99 -1.93 -5.58
C VAL A 3 -19.02 -0.76 -5.62
N THR A 4 -18.80 -0.13 -4.47
CA THR A 4 -17.85 0.96 -4.34
C THR A 4 -16.49 0.37 -4.72
N LYS A 5 -15.90 0.84 -5.82
CA LYS A 5 -14.61 0.35 -6.33
C LYS A 5 -13.62 0.33 -5.16
N ALA A 6 -13.23 -0.86 -4.69
CA ALA A 6 -12.22 -1.00 -3.65
C ALA A 6 -10.99 -0.22 -4.11
N GLY A 7 -10.49 0.69 -3.26
CA GLY A 7 -9.41 1.58 -3.62
C GLY A 7 -8.21 0.77 -4.10
N ALA A 8 -7.75 1.03 -5.33
CA ALA A 8 -6.53 0.42 -5.82
C ALA A 8 -5.35 0.91 -4.96
N LEU A 9 -4.50 0.00 -4.49
CA LEU A 9 -3.20 0.36 -3.94
C LEU A 9 -2.36 0.88 -5.10
N ARG A 10 -1.98 2.15 -5.04
CA ARG A 10 -1.07 2.74 -6.02
C ARG A 10 0.35 2.37 -5.65
N SER A 11 1.07 1.77 -6.58
CA SER A 11 2.51 1.56 -6.46
C SER A 11 3.24 2.90 -6.65
N HIS A 12 4.00 3.32 -5.63
CA HIS A 12 4.74 4.58 -5.65
C HIS A 12 6.25 4.30 -5.66
N LYS A 13 6.95 4.60 -6.75
CA LYS A 13 8.41 4.36 -6.82
C LYS A 13 9.25 5.31 -5.95
N GLY A 14 8.71 6.50 -5.65
CA GLY A 14 9.43 7.54 -4.92
C GLY A 14 9.95 7.12 -3.54
N PHE A 15 9.24 6.25 -2.82
CA PHE A 15 9.72 5.77 -1.52
C PHE A 15 10.98 4.90 -1.65
N VAL A 16 11.16 4.18 -2.77
CA VAL A 16 12.34 3.33 -3.00
C VAL A 16 13.58 4.20 -3.18
N HIS A 17 13.47 5.33 -3.88
CA HIS A 17 14.58 6.28 -3.99
C HIS A 17 14.99 6.85 -2.63
N LEU A 18 14.02 7.22 -1.78
CA LEU A 18 14.31 7.68 -0.42
C LEU A 18 14.96 6.57 0.43
N ALA A 19 14.54 5.33 0.26
CA ALA A 19 15.12 4.18 0.93
C ALA A 19 16.58 3.94 0.51
N LEU A 20 16.86 4.00 -0.79
CA LEU A 20 18.21 3.84 -1.35
C LEU A 20 19.17 4.94 -0.86
N GLN A 21 18.68 6.17 -0.75
CA GLN A 21 19.47 7.31 -0.27
C GLN A 21 19.70 7.28 1.24
N SER A 22 18.67 6.94 2.01
CA SER A 22 18.73 6.99 3.47
C SER A 22 19.37 5.74 4.08
N ARG A 23 19.29 4.58 3.41
CA ARG A 23 19.67 3.26 3.93
C ARG A 23 19.07 2.99 5.32
N ARG A 24 17.87 3.51 5.56
CA ARG A 24 17.12 3.29 6.82
C ARG A 24 16.04 2.24 6.60
N PRO A 25 15.77 1.40 7.62
CA PRO A 25 14.70 0.42 7.51
C PRO A 25 13.35 1.11 7.34
N ILE A 26 12.51 0.56 6.47
CA ILE A 26 11.14 1.02 6.27
C ILE A 26 10.24 0.23 7.21
N VAL A 27 9.37 0.92 7.96
CA VAL A 27 8.35 0.28 8.79
C VAL A 27 6.97 0.46 8.12
N PRO A 28 6.39 -0.59 7.50
CA PRO A 28 5.08 -0.47 6.89
C PRO A 28 3.98 -0.35 7.95
N ILE A 29 3.01 0.53 7.72
CA ILE A 29 1.86 0.76 8.60
C ILE A 29 0.57 0.50 7.82
N VAL A 30 -0.29 -0.37 8.34
CA VAL A 30 -1.59 -0.70 7.74
C VAL A 30 -2.70 -0.05 8.55
N LEU A 31 -3.54 0.74 7.87
CA LEU A 31 -4.69 1.43 8.44
C LEU A 31 -6.00 0.79 7.94
N THR A 32 -6.83 0.31 8.85
CA THR A 32 -8.14 -0.27 8.54
C THR A 32 -9.25 0.56 9.17
N GLY A 33 -10.36 0.73 8.43
CA GLY A 33 -11.54 1.47 8.89
C GLY A 33 -11.55 2.97 8.57
N THR A 34 -10.44 3.56 8.10
CA THR A 34 -10.33 5.01 7.83
C THR A 34 -11.35 5.55 6.82
N HIS A 35 -11.65 4.76 5.78
CA HIS A 35 -12.67 5.06 4.77
C HIS A 35 -14.10 5.16 5.33
N LEU A 36 -14.36 4.62 6.53
CA LEU A 36 -15.64 4.74 7.24
C LEU A 36 -15.72 6.07 8.00
N ALA A 37 -14.60 6.50 8.59
CA ALA A 37 -14.48 7.79 9.26
C ALA A 37 -14.55 8.95 8.25
N TRP A 38 -13.88 8.79 7.10
CA TRP A 38 -13.83 9.81 6.06
C TRP A 38 -14.13 9.20 4.68
N ARG A 39 -15.37 9.38 4.23
CA ARG A 39 -15.81 8.88 2.91
C ARG A 39 -15.23 9.76 1.80
N LYS A 40 -14.80 9.13 0.71
CA LYS A 40 -14.27 9.82 -0.47
C LYS A 40 -15.27 10.87 -0.98
N GLY A 41 -14.78 12.10 -1.21
CA GLY A 41 -15.58 13.22 -1.71
C GLY A 41 -16.44 13.92 -0.65
N SER A 42 -16.31 13.55 0.62
CA SER A 42 -16.99 14.24 1.72
C SER A 42 -16.01 15.10 2.51
N PHE A 43 -16.46 16.26 2.99
CA PHE A 43 -15.75 17.05 4.00
C PHE A 43 -16.20 16.72 5.43
N HIS A 44 -17.20 15.85 5.59
CA HIS A 44 -17.72 15.48 6.91
C HIS A 44 -16.98 14.26 7.43
N LEU A 45 -16.28 14.45 8.56
CA LEU A 45 -15.64 13.39 9.32
C LEU A 45 -16.62 12.83 10.35
N ARG A 46 -16.62 11.50 10.54
CA ARG A 46 -17.40 10.83 11.58
C ARG A 46 -16.53 9.91 12.42
N ALA A 47 -16.91 9.72 13.67
CA ALA A 47 -16.28 8.73 14.53
C ALA A 47 -16.47 7.33 13.93
N ALA A 48 -15.39 6.56 13.82
CA ALA A 48 -15.41 5.16 13.45
C ALA A 48 -14.23 4.44 14.12
N PRO A 49 -14.37 3.16 14.49
CA PRO A 49 -13.25 2.39 15.00
C PRO A 49 -12.18 2.23 13.91
N LEU A 50 -10.93 2.48 14.29
CA LEU A 50 -9.76 2.33 13.42
C LEU A 50 -8.82 1.28 14.01
N THR A 51 -8.17 0.52 13.12
CA THR A 51 -7.09 -0.38 13.50
C THR A 51 -5.81 0.07 12.83
N VAL A 52 -4.75 0.22 13.62
CA VAL A 52 -3.40 0.53 13.16
C VAL A 52 -2.53 -0.69 13.42
N LYS A 53 -1.90 -1.21 12.36
CA LYS A 53 -0.97 -2.33 12.47
C LYS A 53 0.40 -1.91 11.96
N TYR A 54 1.40 -1.98 12.84
CA TYR A 54 2.80 -1.86 12.49
C TYR A 54 3.31 -3.22 12.03
N LEU A 55 3.96 -3.26 10.86
CA LEU A 55 4.57 -4.47 10.34
C LEU A 55 6.06 -4.51 10.69
N PRO A 56 6.70 -5.69 10.64
CA PRO A 56 8.13 -5.80 10.85
C PRO A 56 8.92 -4.86 9.92
N PRO A 57 10.03 -4.27 10.39
CA PRO A 57 10.88 -3.42 9.57
C PRO A 57 11.44 -4.18 8.37
N ILE A 58 11.49 -3.51 7.22
CA ILE A 58 12.11 -3.98 6.00
C ILE A 58 13.49 -3.31 5.91
N ARG A 59 14.55 -4.12 5.97
CA ARG A 59 15.92 -3.65 5.81
C ARG A 59 16.18 -3.21 4.38
N THR A 60 16.88 -2.10 4.21
CA THR A 60 17.16 -1.47 2.91
C THR A 60 18.65 -1.23 2.66
N ASP A 61 19.47 -1.69 3.59
CA ASP A 61 20.93 -1.53 3.59
C ASP A 61 21.56 -2.10 2.31
N ASP A 62 21.02 -3.22 1.82
CA ASP A 62 21.50 -3.95 0.64
C ASP A 62 20.72 -3.62 -0.64
N TRP A 63 19.84 -2.61 -0.61
CA TRP A 63 19.07 -2.24 -1.80
C TRP A 63 19.94 -1.54 -2.85
N THR A 64 19.65 -1.84 -4.11
CA THR A 64 20.37 -1.35 -5.29
C THR A 64 19.43 -0.75 -6.33
N ALA A 65 19.91 0.23 -7.11
CA ALA A 65 19.06 0.98 -8.02
C ALA A 65 18.50 0.16 -9.20
N ASP A 66 19.16 -0.93 -9.58
CA ASP A 66 18.75 -1.85 -10.65
C ASP A 66 17.51 -2.69 -10.28
N LYS A 67 17.14 -2.76 -9.00
CA LYS A 67 16.03 -3.60 -8.49
C LYS A 67 14.83 -2.81 -7.98
N ILE A 68 14.69 -1.55 -8.41
CA ILE A 68 13.62 -0.67 -7.92
C ILE A 68 12.23 -1.29 -8.09
N GLU A 69 11.94 -1.88 -9.26
CA GLU A 69 10.62 -2.49 -9.51
C GLU A 69 10.35 -3.68 -8.58
N ASP A 70 11.37 -4.48 -8.27
CA ASP A 70 11.26 -5.61 -7.35
C ASP A 70 10.94 -5.14 -5.94
N TYR A 71 11.58 -4.06 -5.48
CA TYR A 71 11.30 -3.49 -4.16
C TYR A 71 9.91 -2.88 -4.08
N VAL A 72 9.46 -2.18 -5.13
CA VAL A 72 8.08 -1.67 -5.21
C VAL A 72 7.08 -2.82 -5.11
N LYS A 73 7.30 -3.90 -5.87
CA LYS A 73 6.44 -5.09 -5.86
C LYS A 73 6.44 -5.77 -4.50
N MET A 74 7.62 -5.99 -3.90
CA MET A 74 7.75 -6.63 -2.59
C MET A 74 6.99 -5.85 -1.51
N VAL A 75 7.14 -4.53 -1.46
CA VAL A 75 6.41 -3.69 -0.48
C VAL A 75 4.91 -3.68 -0.78
N HIS A 76 4.50 -3.63 -2.05
CA HIS A 76 3.09 -3.75 -2.42
C HIS A 76 2.49 -5.08 -1.93
N ASP A 77 3.19 -6.20 -2.12
CA ASP A 77 2.74 -7.53 -1.71
C ASP A 77 2.63 -7.65 -0.18
N VAL A 78 3.52 -6.98 0.58
CA VAL A 78 3.41 -6.84 2.04
C VAL A 78 2.08 -6.18 2.43
N TYR A 79 1.66 -5.11 1.74
CA TYR A 79 0.38 -4.46 2.00
C TYR A 79 -0.81 -5.35 1.62
N VAL A 80 -0.79 -5.96 0.43
CA VAL A 80 -1.88 -6.85 -0.03
C VAL A 80 -2.10 -8.01 0.94
N LYS A 81 -1.02 -8.61 1.44
CA LYS A 81 -1.09 -9.71 2.43
C LYS A 81 -1.71 -9.28 3.75
N ASN A 82 -1.46 -8.05 4.20
CA ASN A 82 -1.86 -7.56 5.51
C ASN A 82 -3.17 -6.76 5.53
N LEU A 83 -3.70 -6.37 4.38
CA LEU A 83 -5.01 -5.73 4.29
C LEU A 83 -6.16 -6.75 4.46
N PRO A 84 -7.27 -6.34 5.09
CA PRO A 84 -8.48 -7.15 5.14
C PRO A 84 -9.04 -7.34 3.74
N LYS A 85 -9.72 -8.47 3.49
CA LYS A 85 -10.25 -8.83 2.16
C LYS A 85 -11.06 -7.71 1.51
N SER A 86 -11.85 -6.97 2.28
CA SER A 86 -12.67 -5.84 1.81
C SER A 86 -11.87 -4.62 1.34
N GLN A 87 -10.59 -4.50 1.72
CA GLN A 87 -9.70 -3.39 1.36
C GLN A 87 -8.55 -3.81 0.44
N ARG A 88 -8.51 -5.07 0.00
CA ARG A 88 -7.50 -5.50 -0.97
C ARG A 88 -7.82 -4.93 -2.35
N PRO A 89 -6.80 -4.65 -3.18
CA PRO A 89 -7.03 -4.29 -4.58
C PRO A 89 -7.86 -5.36 -5.28
N ALA A 90 -8.79 -4.94 -6.13
CA ALA A 90 -9.44 -5.87 -7.06
C ALA A 90 -8.37 -6.44 -8.01
N VAL A 91 -8.37 -7.76 -8.20
CA VAL A 91 -7.57 -8.38 -9.26
C VAL A 91 -8.15 -7.90 -10.59
N ILE A 92 -7.37 -7.13 -11.34
CA ILE A 92 -7.73 -6.78 -12.72
C ILE A 92 -7.12 -7.88 -13.60
N GLU A 93 -7.90 -8.92 -13.89
CA GLU A 93 -7.54 -9.86 -14.96
C GLU A 93 -7.55 -9.10 -16.29
N GLY A 94 -6.40 -8.98 -16.96
CA GLY A 94 -6.32 -8.46 -18.34
C GLY A 94 -5.30 -7.35 -18.64
N ALA A 95 -4.53 -6.85 -17.68
CA ALA A 95 -3.41 -5.95 -17.99
C ALA A 95 -2.11 -6.75 -18.14
N GLY A 96 -2.00 -7.50 -19.24
CA GLY A 96 -0.71 -8.00 -19.70
C GLY A 96 0.21 -6.81 -19.95
N PHE A 97 1.35 -6.76 -19.26
CA PHE A 97 2.48 -5.99 -19.76
C PHE A 97 2.91 -6.69 -21.06
N SER A 98 2.51 -6.16 -22.21
CA SER A 98 3.15 -6.57 -23.45
C SER A 98 4.59 -6.07 -23.41
N SER A 99 5.47 -6.97 -23.85
CA SER A 99 6.86 -6.76 -24.29
C SER A 99 7.16 -5.37 -24.84
#